data_AF-A0A4Y9SYE6-F1
#
_entry.id   AF-A0A4Y9SYE6-F1
#
_cell.length_a   1.000
_cell.length_b   1.000
_cell.length_c   1.000
_cell.angle_alpha   90.00
_cell.angle_beta   90.00
_cell.angle_gamma   90.00
#
_symmetry.space_group_name_H-M   'P 1'
#
loop_
_entity.id
_entity.type
_entity.pdbx_description
1 polymer ?
#
loop_
_entity_poly.entity_id
_entity_poly.type
_entity_poly.pdbx_seq_one_letter_code
_entity_poly.pdbx_strand_id
1 'polypeptide(L)'
;MINSITGATEVARSMARQPAAWFSTARISAKGVLTTAQHTLTIVGVSALVVMAVLFVRPDLAKALSDSLNRSPAVEVPAVIAPPLSELMEAPAATPAAAELTAEEKTLLGSEKQQKWVTSWLSKRYRVAGDATNMLVSTAYLTAREIKLDPLLILAVMAIESGLNPFAESPMGAQGLMQVMSKVHHEKFQDMGGAQAALNPVANIRVGALILKDYVTRGGSVEAGLKSYVGAGAFDNDEGYGSKVLAEYQRLKQVSAGKKVPTITPVMTAAAPAKAAPVAAADKSVNDTQIAGL
;
A
#
# COMPACT_ATOMS: atom_id res chain seq x y z
N MET A 1 48.92 61.94 -69.00
CA MET A 1 47.87 61.61 -68.02
C MET A 1 47.92 60.10 -67.77
N ILE A 2 48.38 59.74 -66.57
CA ILE A 2 48.01 58.59 -65.71
C ILE A 2 48.27 57.15 -66.24
N ASN A 3 49.07 56.46 -65.43
CA ASN A 3 49.76 55.17 -65.51
C ASN A 3 49.00 53.88 -65.88
N SER A 4 49.77 53.04 -66.60
CA SER A 4 50.05 51.59 -66.45
C SER A 4 49.54 50.80 -65.21
N ILE A 5 49.18 49.52 -65.41
CA ILE A 5 49.96 48.31 -65.05
C ILE A 5 49.15 47.03 -65.34
N THR A 6 49.83 46.11 -66.00
CA THR A 6 49.56 44.69 -66.29
C THR A 6 49.71 43.81 -65.04
N GLY A 7 48.95 42.73 -64.90
CA GLY A 7 49.28 41.62 -63.98
C GLY A 7 48.04 40.83 -63.54
N ALA A 8 47.91 39.57 -63.95
CA ALA A 8 48.47 38.40 -63.26
C ALA A 8 47.48 37.93 -62.16
N THR A 9 46.71 36.88 -62.40
CA THR A 9 47.07 35.48 -62.11
C THR A 9 47.53 35.27 -60.67
N GLU A 10 46.73 34.45 -59.98
CA GLU A 10 47.05 33.72 -58.75
C GLU A 10 47.14 34.48 -57.42
N VAL A 11 46.71 33.73 -56.39
CA VAL A 11 47.07 33.84 -54.96
C VAL A 11 46.22 34.77 -54.08
N ALA A 12 45.07 34.25 -53.64
CA ALA A 12 44.56 34.34 -52.27
C ALA A 12 43.39 33.35 -52.11
N ARG A 13 43.58 32.03 -52.05
CA ARG A 13 44.02 31.20 -50.91
C ARG A 13 43.53 31.70 -49.54
N SER A 14 42.80 30.81 -48.84
CA SER A 14 42.37 30.83 -47.43
C SER A 14 40.98 31.49 -47.24
N MET A 15 39.87 30.85 -46.86
CA MET A 15 39.50 29.58 -46.21
C MET A 15 38.08 29.21 -46.73
N ALA A 16 37.56 27.99 -46.86
CA ALA A 16 37.66 26.83 -45.99
C ALA A 16 37.30 25.54 -46.77
N ARG A 17 38.20 24.55 -46.67
CA ARG A 17 37.94 23.12 -46.41
C ARG A 17 36.79 22.42 -47.16
N GLN A 18 37.15 21.65 -48.19
CA GLN A 18 36.51 20.35 -48.50
C GLN A 18 36.84 19.34 -47.37
N PRO A 19 35.99 18.31 -47.10
CA PRO A 19 35.83 17.18 -48.02
C PRO A 19 34.37 16.82 -48.31
N ALA A 20 34.18 16.23 -49.50
CA ALA A 20 33.02 15.44 -49.85
C ALA A 20 32.78 14.37 -48.77
N ALA A 21 31.75 14.58 -47.96
CA ALA A 21 31.21 13.58 -47.07
C ALA A 21 30.35 12.62 -47.90
N TRP A 22 30.99 11.54 -48.33
CA TRP A 22 30.35 10.28 -48.66
C TRP A 22 29.51 9.85 -47.44
N PHE A 23 28.23 10.21 -47.42
CA PHE A 23 27.31 9.62 -46.46
C PHE A 23 26.97 8.20 -46.94
N SER A 24 27.86 7.26 -46.65
CA SER A 24 27.48 5.86 -46.56
C SER A 24 26.45 5.76 -45.43
N THR A 25 25.17 5.72 -45.80
CA THR A 25 24.11 5.31 -44.91
C THR A 25 24.36 3.84 -44.60
N ALA A 26 25.09 3.57 -43.51
CA ALA A 26 25.06 2.28 -42.86
C ALA A 26 23.62 2.09 -42.35
N ARG A 27 22.76 1.56 -43.22
CA ARG A 27 21.50 0.94 -42.80
C ARG A 27 21.90 -0.25 -41.94
N ILE A 28 22.10 0.00 -40.64
CA ILE A 28 22.13 -1.05 -39.64
C ILE A 28 20.73 -1.66 -39.68
N SER A 29 20.62 -2.76 -40.42
CA SER A 29 19.38 -3.53 -40.53
C SER A 29 18.90 -3.83 -39.12
N ALA A 30 17.66 -3.45 -38.78
CA ALA A 30 17.05 -3.70 -37.48
C ALA A 30 17.07 -5.19 -37.09
N LYS A 31 17.28 -6.10 -38.06
CA LYS A 31 17.48 -7.53 -37.82
C LYS A 31 18.84 -7.85 -37.16
N GLY A 32 19.89 -7.05 -37.35
CA GLY A 32 21.23 -7.30 -36.77
C GLY A 32 21.39 -6.87 -35.31
N VAL A 33 20.67 -5.82 -34.89
CA VAL A 33 20.65 -5.38 -33.48
C VAL A 33 19.80 -6.33 -32.62
N LEU A 34 18.69 -6.82 -33.17
CA LEU A 34 17.80 -7.75 -32.47
C LEU A 34 18.46 -9.13 -32.26
N THR A 35 19.22 -9.63 -33.24
CA THR A 35 19.96 -10.90 -33.09
C THR A 35 21.12 -10.77 -32.10
N THR A 36 21.80 -9.62 -32.06
CA THR A 36 22.89 -9.40 -31.09
C THR A 36 22.35 -9.39 -29.65
N ALA A 37 21.19 -8.77 -29.42
CA ALA A 37 20.53 -8.78 -28.10
C ALA A 37 20.01 -10.17 -27.70
N GLN A 38 19.51 -10.96 -28.65
CA GLN A 38 19.10 -12.34 -28.38
C GLN A 38 20.31 -13.23 -28.08
N HIS A 39 21.43 -13.06 -28.77
CA HIS A 39 22.64 -13.85 -28.51
C HIS A 39 23.25 -13.54 -27.15
N THR A 40 23.35 -12.27 -26.74
CA THR A 40 23.84 -11.94 -25.39
C THR A 40 22.93 -12.52 -24.31
N LEU A 41 21.61 -12.45 -24.48
CA LEU A 41 20.66 -13.05 -23.54
C LEU A 41 20.79 -14.58 -23.46
N THR A 42 20.99 -15.27 -24.58
CA THR A 42 21.18 -16.73 -24.59
C THR A 42 22.52 -17.15 -23.99
N ILE A 43 23.61 -16.40 -24.25
CA ILE A 43 24.92 -16.70 -23.67
C ILE A 43 24.88 -16.52 -22.15
N VAL A 44 24.27 -15.44 -21.67
CA VAL A 44 24.07 -15.21 -20.23
C VAL A 44 23.18 -16.31 -19.63
N GLY A 45 22.05 -16.63 -20.25
CA GLY A 45 21.13 -17.66 -19.78
C GLY A 45 21.77 -19.06 -19.72
N VAL A 46 22.49 -19.47 -20.76
CA VAL A 46 23.22 -20.75 -20.79
C VAL A 46 24.33 -20.75 -19.75
N SER A 47 25.08 -19.65 -19.59
CA SER A 47 26.11 -19.57 -18.56
C SER A 47 25.54 -19.69 -17.15
N ALA A 48 24.37 -19.08 -16.88
CA ALA A 48 23.69 -19.18 -15.59
C ALA A 48 23.24 -20.62 -15.30
N LEU A 49 22.73 -21.33 -16.31
CA LEU A 49 22.35 -22.75 -16.16
C LEU A 49 23.56 -23.66 -15.92
N VAL A 50 24.68 -23.41 -16.60
CA VAL A 50 25.93 -24.16 -16.37
C VAL A 50 26.45 -23.90 -14.96
N VAL A 51 26.46 -22.64 -14.49
CA VAL A 51 26.84 -22.30 -13.11
C VAL A 51 25.92 -23.01 -12.11
N MET A 52 24.59 -22.97 -12.33
CA MET A 52 23.62 -23.64 -11.47
C MET A 52 23.83 -25.15 -11.43
N ALA A 53 24.13 -25.79 -12.58
CA ALA A 53 24.44 -27.21 -12.65
C ALA A 53 25.74 -27.57 -11.92
N VAL A 54 26.79 -26.73 -12.05
CA VAL A 54 28.05 -26.90 -11.33
C VAL A 54 27.84 -26.77 -9.82
N LEU A 55 27.06 -25.78 -9.37
CA LEU A 55 26.72 -25.60 -7.95
C LEU A 55 25.89 -26.76 -7.40
N PHE A 56 25.06 -27.41 -8.23
CA PHE A 56 24.30 -28.59 -7.85
C PHE A 56 25.19 -29.84 -7.69
N VAL A 57 26.18 -30.02 -8.57
CA VAL A 57 27.11 -31.17 -8.51
C VAL A 57 28.22 -30.94 -7.47
N ARG A 58 28.57 -29.69 -7.17
CA ARG A 58 29.63 -29.31 -6.23
C ARG A 58 29.06 -28.45 -5.08
N PRO A 59 28.49 -29.07 -4.04
CA PRO A 59 27.91 -28.33 -2.90
C PRO A 59 28.94 -27.49 -2.15
N ASP A 60 30.23 -27.85 -2.20
CA ASP A 60 31.32 -27.09 -1.60
C ASP A 60 31.48 -25.68 -2.23
N LEU A 61 31.29 -25.57 -3.55
CA LEU A 61 31.35 -24.28 -4.26
C LEU A 61 30.13 -23.41 -3.95
N ALA A 62 28.96 -24.02 -3.80
CA ALA A 62 27.74 -23.33 -3.40
C ALA A 62 27.88 -22.75 -1.98
N LYS A 63 28.47 -23.52 -1.06
CA LYS A 63 28.74 -23.06 0.30
C LYS A 63 29.77 -21.93 0.32
N ALA A 64 30.87 -22.05 -0.44
CA ALA A 64 31.88 -20.99 -0.55
C ALA A 64 31.32 -19.68 -1.15
N LEU A 65 30.42 -19.77 -2.15
CA LEU A 65 29.74 -18.61 -2.72
C LEU A 65 28.78 -17.97 -1.71
N SER A 66 28.01 -18.78 -0.98
CA SER A 66 27.13 -18.32 0.10
C SER A 66 27.92 -17.62 1.21
N ASP A 67 29.03 -18.20 1.67
CA ASP A 67 29.89 -17.63 2.71
C ASP A 67 30.57 -16.32 2.25
N SER A 68 30.85 -16.19 0.96
CA SER A 68 31.35 -14.94 0.38
C SER A 68 30.28 -13.84 0.31
N LEU A 69 29.02 -14.19 0.02
CA LEU A 69 27.90 -13.25 -0.06
C LEU A 69 27.38 -12.84 1.32
N ASN A 70 27.41 -13.77 2.29
CA ASN A 70 26.99 -13.56 3.68
C ASN A 70 28.15 -13.21 4.61
N ARG A 71 29.29 -12.73 4.08
CA ARG A 71 30.37 -12.21 4.92
C ARG A 71 29.92 -10.90 5.58
N SER A 72 29.22 -11.03 6.70
CA SER A 72 29.05 -9.94 7.66
C SER A 72 30.44 -9.49 8.11
N PRO A 73 30.75 -8.17 8.12
CA PRO A 73 32.01 -7.71 8.68
C PRO A 73 32.04 -8.11 10.15
N ALA A 74 33.10 -8.82 10.55
CA ALA A 74 33.35 -9.14 11.93
C ALA A 74 33.52 -7.83 12.69
N VAL A 75 32.49 -7.43 13.44
CA VAL A 75 32.63 -6.43 14.48
C VAL A 75 33.44 -7.10 15.57
N GLU A 76 34.70 -6.72 15.71
CA GLU A 76 35.49 -6.96 16.91
C GLU A 76 34.68 -6.45 18.10
N VAL A 77 34.19 -7.38 18.93
CA VAL A 77 33.56 -7.04 20.20
C VAL A 77 34.70 -6.93 21.21
N PRO A 78 35.03 -5.74 21.74
CA PRO A 78 36.01 -5.65 22.81
C PRO A 78 35.47 -6.42 24.02
N ALA A 79 36.33 -7.21 24.64
CA ALA A 79 36.01 -7.98 25.84
C ALA A 79 35.56 -7.04 26.97
N VAL A 80 34.26 -7.00 27.22
CA VAL A 80 33.70 -6.34 28.41
C VAL A 80 33.98 -7.27 29.59
N ILE A 81 34.93 -6.87 30.44
CA ILE A 81 35.15 -7.48 31.75
C ILE A 81 33.86 -7.29 32.55
N ALA A 82 33.15 -8.37 32.82
CA ALA A 82 31.96 -8.33 33.67
C ALA A 82 32.39 -8.02 35.12
N PRO A 83 31.74 -7.08 35.82
CA PRO A 83 31.97 -6.87 37.26
C PRO A 83 31.53 -8.11 38.07
N PRO A 84 32.15 -8.37 39.22
CA PRO A 84 31.81 -9.52 40.06
C PRO A 84 30.36 -9.45 40.55
N LEU A 85 29.71 -10.62 40.59
CA LEU A 85 28.30 -10.85 40.94
C LEU A 85 27.84 -10.18 42.26
N SER A 86 28.80 -9.81 43.12
CA SER A 86 28.59 -9.14 44.41
C SER A 86 28.05 -7.71 44.29
N GLU A 87 28.35 -6.98 43.21
CA GLU A 87 27.90 -5.57 43.04
C GLU A 87 26.46 -5.44 42.49
N LEU A 88 25.86 -6.53 41.97
CA LEU A 88 24.50 -6.53 41.43
C LEU A 88 23.40 -6.85 42.45
N MET A 89 23.77 -7.24 43.68
CA MET A 89 22.80 -7.55 44.75
C MET A 89 22.53 -6.37 45.71
N GLU A 90 23.25 -5.25 45.56
CA GLU A 90 23.10 -4.06 46.41
C GLU A 90 22.66 -2.84 45.59
N ALA A 91 21.57 -2.98 44.82
CA ALA A 91 20.88 -1.84 44.23
C ALA A 91 19.47 -1.78 44.83
N PRO A 92 19.01 -0.61 45.32
CA PRO A 92 17.67 -0.50 45.85
C PRO A 92 16.68 -0.84 44.74
N ALA A 93 15.72 -1.70 45.05
CA ALA A 93 14.63 -2.08 44.16
C ALA A 93 13.81 -0.84 43.76
N ALA A 94 14.27 -0.10 42.76
CA ALA A 94 13.42 0.73 41.95
C ALA A 94 12.70 -0.22 41.00
N THR A 95 11.59 -0.80 41.47
CA THR A 95 10.54 -1.30 40.60
C THR A 95 10.33 -0.25 39.51
N PRO A 96 10.54 -0.55 38.22
CA PRO A 96 9.94 0.28 37.19
C PRO A 96 8.45 0.14 37.47
N ALA A 97 7.82 1.21 37.95
CA ALA A 97 6.38 1.28 38.08
C ALA A 97 5.84 0.89 36.70
N ALA A 98 5.31 -0.33 36.59
CA ALA A 98 4.50 -0.72 35.47
C ALA A 98 3.40 0.34 35.45
N ALA A 99 3.47 1.27 34.49
CA ALA A 99 2.47 2.29 34.33
C ALA A 99 1.13 1.56 34.29
N GLU A 100 0.33 1.71 35.34
CA GLU A 100 -0.97 1.06 35.42
C GLU A 100 -1.79 1.60 34.24
N LEU A 101 -2.09 0.71 33.29
CA LEU A 101 -2.91 1.05 32.14
C LEU A 101 -4.23 1.61 32.65
N THR A 102 -4.62 2.79 32.16
CA THR A 102 -5.91 3.38 32.51
C THR A 102 -7.06 2.43 32.09
N ALA A 103 -8.21 2.51 32.76
CA ALA A 103 -9.36 1.66 32.44
C ALA A 103 -9.80 1.80 30.96
N GLU A 104 -9.66 3.01 30.41
CA GLU A 104 -9.92 3.31 29.00
C GLU A 104 -8.90 2.68 28.06
N GLU A 105 -7.62 2.66 28.42
CA GLU A 105 -6.61 1.95 27.64
C GLU A 105 -6.85 0.44 27.68
N LYS A 106 -7.18 -0.12 28.84
CA LYS A 106 -7.43 -1.56 28.98
C LYS A 106 -8.66 -2.03 28.18
N THR A 107 -9.70 -1.20 28.06
CA THR A 107 -10.85 -1.50 27.19
C THR A 107 -10.49 -1.38 25.71
N LEU A 108 -9.65 -0.41 25.32
CA LEU A 108 -9.15 -0.27 23.95
C LEU A 108 -8.19 -1.38 23.54
N LEU A 109 -7.32 -1.87 24.43
CA LEU A 109 -6.37 -2.97 24.13
C LEU A 109 -7.07 -4.31 23.87
N GLY A 110 -8.28 -4.48 24.42
CA GLY A 110 -8.91 -5.79 24.58
C GLY A 110 -8.03 -6.76 25.39
N SER A 111 -8.62 -7.81 25.95
CA SER A 111 -7.82 -8.91 26.49
C SER A 111 -7.23 -9.74 25.34
N GLU A 112 -6.11 -10.42 25.58
CA GLU A 112 -5.53 -11.36 24.59
C GLU A 112 -6.55 -12.38 24.08
N LYS A 113 -7.50 -12.78 24.94
CA LYS A 113 -8.60 -13.66 24.60
C LYS A 113 -9.52 -13.06 23.52
N GLN A 114 -9.80 -11.76 23.61
CA GLN A 114 -10.61 -11.05 22.62
C GLN A 114 -9.88 -10.97 21.28
N GLN A 115 -8.57 -10.66 21.30
CA GLN A 115 -7.75 -10.64 20.09
C GLN A 115 -7.72 -12.01 19.41
N LYS A 116 -7.61 -13.10 20.17
CA LYS A 116 -7.66 -14.49 19.65
C LYS A 116 -9.00 -14.81 18.99
N TRP A 117 -10.12 -14.40 19.59
CA TRP A 117 -11.44 -14.59 18.98
C TRP A 117 -11.61 -13.81 17.68
N VAL A 118 -11.22 -12.54 17.68
CA VAL A 118 -11.24 -11.69 16.49
C VAL A 118 -10.36 -12.29 15.38
N THR A 119 -9.15 -12.72 15.71
CA THR A 119 -8.21 -13.37 14.78
C THR A 119 -8.79 -14.65 14.18
N SER A 120 -9.34 -15.55 15.01
CA SER A 120 -9.92 -16.81 14.53
C SER A 120 -11.14 -16.56 13.63
N TRP A 121 -11.92 -15.53 13.92
CA TRP A 121 -13.10 -15.19 13.13
C TRP A 121 -12.73 -14.55 11.78
N LEU A 122 -11.82 -13.56 11.79
CA LEU A 122 -11.35 -12.88 10.57
C LEU A 122 -10.66 -13.84 9.61
N SER A 123 -9.75 -14.69 10.11
CA SER A 123 -9.05 -15.68 9.29
C SER A 123 -10.01 -16.61 8.55
N LYS A 124 -11.07 -17.07 9.23
CA LYS A 124 -12.12 -17.92 8.62
C LYS A 124 -12.99 -17.17 7.63
N ARG A 125 -13.40 -15.94 7.94
CA ARG A 125 -14.30 -15.14 7.11
C ARG A 125 -13.63 -14.67 5.81
N TYR A 126 -12.40 -14.16 5.92
CA TYR A 126 -11.65 -13.59 4.81
C TYR A 126 -10.66 -14.56 4.17
N ARG A 127 -10.59 -15.80 4.68
CA ARG A 127 -9.73 -16.88 4.16
C ARG A 127 -8.25 -16.50 4.14
N VAL A 128 -7.81 -15.80 5.18
CA VAL A 128 -6.41 -15.43 5.40
C VAL A 128 -5.82 -16.36 6.47
N ALA A 129 -4.55 -16.73 6.32
CA ALA A 129 -3.86 -17.60 7.27
C ALA A 129 -3.93 -17.04 8.71
N GLY A 130 -4.06 -17.92 9.69
CA GLY A 130 -4.23 -17.54 11.10
C GLY A 130 -3.08 -16.66 11.62
N ASP A 131 -1.84 -17.04 11.33
CA ASP A 131 -0.64 -16.30 11.77
C ASP A 131 -0.54 -14.92 11.13
N ALA A 132 -0.82 -14.83 9.82
CA ALA A 132 -0.89 -13.56 9.11
C ALA A 132 -2.00 -12.66 9.70
N THR A 133 -3.19 -13.22 9.92
CA THR A 133 -4.31 -12.51 10.55
C THR A 133 -3.94 -12.02 11.95
N ASN A 134 -3.26 -12.84 12.75
CA ASN A 134 -2.81 -12.47 14.08
C ASN A 134 -1.87 -11.27 14.04
N MET A 135 -0.91 -11.25 13.11
CA MET A 135 -0.03 -10.11 12.89
C MET A 135 -0.82 -8.83 12.55
N LEU A 136 -1.82 -8.92 11.67
CA LEU A 136 -2.68 -7.77 11.32
C LEU A 136 -3.48 -7.26 12.53
N VAL A 137 -4.08 -8.19 13.29
CA VAL A 137 -4.85 -7.86 14.50
C VAL A 137 -3.94 -7.20 15.53
N SER A 138 -2.81 -7.83 15.90
CA SER A 138 -1.87 -7.25 16.86
C SER A 138 -1.38 -5.86 16.41
N THR A 139 -1.08 -5.69 15.13
CA THR A 139 -0.68 -4.37 14.59
C THR A 139 -1.78 -3.34 14.73
N ALA A 140 -3.03 -3.68 14.38
CA ALA A 140 -4.17 -2.78 14.53
C ALA A 140 -4.38 -2.37 16.00
N TYR A 141 -4.25 -3.30 16.95
CA TYR A 141 -4.34 -3.02 18.39
C TYR A 141 -3.21 -2.11 18.90
N LEU A 142 -1.97 -2.33 18.47
CA LEU A 142 -0.84 -1.48 18.82
C LEU A 142 -1.01 -0.06 18.28
N THR A 143 -1.35 0.08 16.99
CA THR A 143 -1.60 1.37 16.35
C THR A 143 -2.79 2.10 16.97
N ALA A 144 -3.90 1.41 17.20
CA ALA A 144 -5.09 1.95 17.86
C ALA A 144 -4.77 2.60 19.21
N ARG A 145 -3.91 1.96 20.02
CA ARG A 145 -3.48 2.47 21.32
C ARG A 145 -2.69 3.78 21.18
N GLU A 146 -1.77 3.85 20.22
CA GLU A 146 -0.95 5.03 19.96
C GLU A 146 -1.80 6.22 19.54
N ILE A 147 -2.79 5.98 18.67
CA ILE A 147 -3.58 7.05 18.05
C ILE A 147 -4.93 7.31 18.75
N LYS A 148 -5.29 6.52 19.77
CA LYS A 148 -6.56 6.58 20.52
C LYS A 148 -7.79 6.37 19.62
N LEU A 149 -7.73 5.37 18.75
CA LEU A 149 -8.85 4.92 17.90
C LEU A 149 -9.27 3.50 18.31
N ASP A 150 -10.51 3.10 18.09
CA ASP A 150 -10.94 1.72 18.36
C ASP A 150 -10.27 0.74 17.36
N PRO A 151 -9.53 -0.28 17.81
CA PRO A 151 -8.89 -1.24 16.92
C PRO A 151 -9.86 -2.05 16.08
N LEU A 152 -11.07 -2.32 16.59
CA LEU A 152 -12.08 -3.05 15.83
C LEU A 152 -12.61 -2.21 14.67
N LEU A 153 -12.58 -0.87 14.76
CA LEU A 153 -12.93 0.01 13.65
C LEU A 153 -11.86 -0.05 12.55
N ILE A 154 -10.57 -0.03 12.92
CA ILE A 154 -9.46 -0.19 11.98
C ILE A 154 -9.58 -1.53 11.24
N LEU A 155 -9.83 -2.62 11.97
CA LEU A 155 -10.01 -3.95 11.41
C LEU A 155 -11.25 -4.03 10.51
N ALA A 156 -12.34 -3.35 10.85
CA ALA A 156 -13.54 -3.28 10.02
C ALA A 156 -13.28 -2.57 8.69
N VAL A 157 -12.57 -1.42 8.72
CA VAL A 157 -12.17 -0.71 7.50
C VAL A 157 -11.28 -1.61 6.64
N MET A 158 -10.22 -2.17 7.21
CA MET A 158 -9.31 -3.10 6.51
C MET A 158 -10.05 -4.27 5.83
N ALA A 159 -11.05 -4.80 6.52
CA ALA A 159 -11.88 -5.90 6.04
C ALA A 159 -12.80 -5.52 4.87
N ILE A 160 -13.28 -4.28 4.82
CA ILE A 160 -14.08 -3.74 3.71
C ILE A 160 -13.20 -3.29 2.54
N GLU A 161 -12.04 -2.69 2.82
CA GLU A 161 -11.14 -2.13 1.82
C GLU A 161 -10.45 -3.21 0.98
N SER A 162 -9.85 -4.22 1.62
CA SER A 162 -9.01 -5.21 0.94
C SER A 162 -9.40 -6.66 1.22
N GLY A 163 -10.32 -6.90 2.16
CA GLY A 163 -10.56 -8.25 2.67
C GLY A 163 -9.32 -8.86 3.32
N LEU A 164 -8.51 -8.04 4.01
CA LEU A 164 -7.25 -8.43 4.65
C LEU A 164 -6.13 -8.83 3.66
N ASN A 165 -6.21 -8.40 2.40
CA ASN A 165 -5.15 -8.64 1.41
C ASN A 165 -4.11 -7.50 1.41
N PRO A 166 -2.87 -7.72 1.85
CA PRO A 166 -1.83 -6.68 1.88
C PRO A 166 -1.31 -6.27 0.51
N PHE A 167 -1.60 -7.05 -0.53
CA PHE A 167 -1.17 -6.79 -1.90
C PHE A 167 -2.33 -6.31 -2.79
N ALA A 168 -3.45 -5.88 -2.20
CA ALA A 168 -4.56 -5.32 -2.95
C ALA A 168 -4.18 -3.98 -3.58
N GLU A 169 -4.49 -3.81 -4.86
CA GLU A 169 -4.34 -2.55 -5.58
C GLU A 169 -5.58 -2.26 -6.40
N SER A 170 -6.15 -1.07 -6.25
CA SER A 170 -7.31 -0.63 -7.02
C SER A 170 -6.89 -0.05 -8.38
N PRO A 171 -7.81 0.01 -9.38
CA PRO A 171 -7.54 0.68 -10.65
C PRO A 171 -7.15 2.16 -10.52
N MET A 172 -7.55 2.80 -9.41
CA MET A 172 -7.24 4.20 -9.11
C MET A 172 -5.88 4.36 -8.41
N GLY A 173 -5.19 3.26 -8.09
CA GLY A 173 -3.88 3.26 -7.43
C GLY A 173 -3.93 3.31 -5.91
N ALA A 174 -5.06 2.94 -5.30
CA ALA A 174 -5.14 2.72 -3.87
C ALA A 174 -4.47 1.39 -3.53
N GLN A 175 -3.65 1.35 -2.47
CA GLN A 175 -2.76 0.21 -2.22
C GLN A 175 -2.87 -0.35 -0.80
N GLY A 176 -2.74 -1.66 -0.69
CA GLY A 176 -2.59 -2.41 0.55
C GLY A 176 -3.87 -2.60 1.35
N LEU A 177 -3.69 -2.93 2.63
CA LEU A 177 -4.73 -3.40 3.55
C LEU A 177 -5.89 -2.43 3.73
N MET A 178 -5.59 -1.14 3.84
CA MET A 178 -6.56 -0.07 4.04
C MET A 178 -6.74 0.80 2.79
N GLN A 179 -6.30 0.31 1.62
CA GLN A 179 -6.46 0.99 0.32
C GLN A 179 -6.06 2.48 0.37
N VAL A 180 -4.85 2.75 0.87
CA VAL A 180 -4.35 4.12 1.02
C VAL A 180 -3.77 4.60 -0.31
N MET A 181 -4.14 5.82 -0.70
CA MET A 181 -3.58 6.51 -1.88
C MET A 181 -2.18 7.05 -1.57
N SER A 182 -1.16 6.22 -1.75
CA SER A 182 0.25 6.54 -1.43
C SER A 182 0.80 7.78 -2.14
N LYS A 183 0.29 8.09 -3.35
CA LYS A 183 0.62 9.32 -4.09
C LYS A 183 0.06 10.59 -3.44
N VAL A 184 -1.14 10.50 -2.84
CA VAL A 184 -1.82 11.63 -2.19
C VAL A 184 -1.25 11.87 -0.80
N HIS A 185 -0.92 10.79 -0.09
CA HIS A 185 -0.42 10.84 1.29
C HIS A 185 1.07 10.56 1.39
N HIS A 186 1.86 10.97 0.40
CA HIS A 186 3.28 10.64 0.32
C HIS A 186 4.04 11.06 1.59
N GLU A 187 3.75 12.26 2.11
CA GLU A 187 4.28 12.79 3.37
C GLU A 187 4.11 11.84 4.56
N LYS A 188 2.95 11.19 4.70
CA LYS A 188 2.67 10.26 5.81
C LYS A 188 3.44 8.94 5.69
N PHE A 189 3.92 8.62 4.50
CA PHE A 189 4.74 7.44 4.24
C PHE A 189 6.25 7.70 4.32
N GLN A 190 6.71 8.96 4.31
CA GLN A 190 8.14 9.28 4.29
C GLN A 190 8.88 8.64 5.47
N ASP A 191 8.31 8.77 6.67
CA ASP A 191 8.88 8.20 7.91
C ASP A 191 8.79 6.66 7.96
N MET A 192 8.07 6.03 7.02
CA MET A 192 7.82 4.59 6.97
C MET A 192 8.51 3.90 5.78
N GLY A 193 9.39 4.59 5.05
CA GLY A 193 10.12 4.05 3.89
C GLY A 193 9.58 4.49 2.53
N GLY A 194 8.79 5.57 2.48
CA GLY A 194 8.28 6.16 1.24
C GLY A 194 7.08 5.42 0.64
N ALA A 195 6.69 5.79 -0.59
CA ALA A 195 5.50 5.25 -1.25
C ALA A 195 5.54 3.72 -1.43
N GLN A 196 6.73 3.13 -1.51
CA GLN A 196 6.96 1.69 -1.60
C GLN A 196 6.51 0.94 -0.34
N ALA A 197 6.46 1.63 0.82
CA ALA A 197 5.95 1.07 2.06
C ALA A 197 4.43 0.89 2.07
N ALA A 198 3.70 1.36 1.04
CA ALA A 198 2.25 1.19 0.97
C ALA A 198 1.80 -0.28 0.94
N LEU A 199 2.65 -1.20 0.46
CA LEU A 199 2.37 -2.65 0.50
C LEU A 199 2.96 -3.34 1.74
N ASN A 200 3.71 -2.62 2.58
CA ASN A 200 4.12 -3.14 3.88
C ASN A 200 2.91 -3.14 4.83
N PRO A 201 2.49 -4.30 5.38
CA PRO A 201 1.30 -4.39 6.22
C PRO A 201 1.30 -3.42 7.40
N VAL A 202 2.44 -3.29 8.10
CA VAL A 202 2.56 -2.48 9.31
C VAL A 202 2.48 -0.99 8.99
N ALA A 203 3.22 -0.55 7.96
CA ALA A 203 3.16 0.83 7.51
C ALA A 203 1.76 1.21 6.99
N ASN A 204 1.14 0.33 6.19
CA ASN A 204 -0.19 0.58 5.62
C ASN A 204 -1.25 0.72 6.72
N ILE A 205 -1.25 -0.15 7.74
CA ILE A 205 -2.17 -0.04 8.88
C ILE A 205 -1.96 1.27 9.64
N ARG A 206 -0.71 1.62 9.94
CA ARG A 206 -0.38 2.85 10.68
C ARG A 206 -0.85 4.09 9.94
N VAL A 207 -0.48 4.22 8.66
CA VAL A 207 -0.83 5.39 7.86
C VAL A 207 -2.33 5.45 7.60
N GLY A 208 -2.96 4.32 7.25
CA GLY A 208 -4.39 4.24 7.01
C GLY A 208 -5.21 4.59 8.26
N ALA A 209 -4.80 4.11 9.44
CA ALA A 209 -5.44 4.43 10.70
C ALA A 209 -5.25 5.90 11.11
N LEU A 210 -4.08 6.49 10.86
CA LEU A 210 -3.84 7.93 11.08
C LEU A 210 -4.75 8.79 10.18
N ILE A 211 -4.89 8.44 8.90
CA ILE A 211 -5.80 9.11 7.98
C ILE A 211 -7.25 9.00 8.47
N LEU A 212 -7.67 7.80 8.89
CA LEU A 212 -9.02 7.58 9.42
C LEU A 212 -9.28 8.44 10.66
N LYS A 213 -8.33 8.48 11.60
CA LYS A 213 -8.42 9.34 12.79
C LYS A 213 -8.60 10.80 12.40
N ASP A 214 -7.78 11.32 11.49
CA ASP A 214 -7.87 12.72 11.07
C ASP A 214 -9.26 13.05 10.53
N TYR A 215 -9.85 12.15 9.73
CA TYR A 215 -11.21 12.35 9.23
C TYR A 215 -12.28 12.27 10.31
N VAL A 216 -12.17 11.33 11.26
CA VAL A 216 -13.11 11.25 12.39
C VAL A 216 -13.04 12.51 13.24
N THR A 217 -11.84 13.00 13.54
CA THR A 217 -11.65 14.23 14.33
C THR A 217 -12.19 15.46 13.60
N ARG A 218 -11.96 15.59 12.29
CA ARG A 218 -12.47 16.72 11.49
C ARG A 218 -13.99 16.68 11.30
N GLY A 219 -14.55 15.48 11.11
CA GLY A 219 -15.98 15.29 10.89
C GLY A 219 -16.81 15.26 12.18
N GLY A 220 -16.18 15.11 13.35
CA GLY A 220 -16.84 15.06 14.65
C GLY A 220 -17.57 13.75 14.96
N SER A 221 -17.62 12.80 14.02
CA SER A 221 -18.23 11.48 14.20
C SER A 221 -17.53 10.41 13.36
N VAL A 222 -17.74 9.15 13.73
CA VAL A 222 -17.20 8.00 12.97
C VAL A 222 -17.83 7.95 11.58
N GLU A 223 -19.14 8.19 11.47
CA GLU A 223 -19.88 8.21 10.22
C GLU A 223 -19.34 9.28 9.26
N ALA A 224 -19.13 10.50 9.74
CA ALA A 224 -18.54 11.57 8.93
C ALA A 224 -17.08 11.27 8.53
N GLY A 225 -16.33 10.64 9.44
CA GLY A 225 -14.98 10.18 9.18
C GLY A 225 -14.92 9.12 8.07
N LEU A 226 -15.77 8.10 8.13
CA LEU A 226 -15.86 7.04 7.12
C LEU A 226 -16.30 7.58 5.75
N LYS A 227 -17.28 8.49 5.73
CA LYS A 227 -17.70 9.17 4.51
C LYS A 227 -16.55 9.96 3.87
N SER A 228 -15.74 10.64 4.67
CA SER A 228 -14.55 11.35 4.18
C SER A 228 -13.44 10.39 3.73
N TYR A 229 -13.30 9.24 4.40
CA TYR A 229 -12.28 8.24 4.11
C TYR A 229 -12.41 7.67 2.69
N VAL A 230 -13.64 7.37 2.25
CA VAL A 230 -13.93 6.89 0.89
C VAL A 230 -13.92 8.03 -0.17
N GLY A 231 -13.56 9.26 0.23
CA GLY A 231 -13.57 10.43 -0.64
C GLY A 231 -14.95 11.06 -0.85
N ALA A 232 -15.98 10.59 -0.12
CA ALA A 232 -17.36 11.07 -0.24
C ALA A 232 -17.69 12.28 0.66
N GLY A 233 -16.69 12.91 1.27
CA GLY A 233 -16.87 13.98 2.28
C GLY A 233 -17.67 15.20 1.81
N ALA A 234 -17.59 15.54 0.52
CA ALA A 234 -18.30 16.67 -0.09
C ALA A 234 -19.64 16.29 -0.76
N PHE A 235 -19.97 15.01 -0.83
CA PHE A 235 -21.18 14.51 -1.48
C PHE A 235 -22.30 14.30 -0.48
N ASP A 236 -23.54 14.10 -0.93
CA ASP A 236 -24.67 13.85 -0.01
C ASP A 236 -24.58 12.47 0.65
N ASN A 237 -24.13 11.45 -0.09
CA ASN A 237 -24.02 10.06 0.36
C ASN A 237 -22.63 9.46 0.07
N ASP A 238 -22.35 8.29 0.65
CA ASP A 238 -21.08 7.55 0.58
C ASP A 238 -21.24 6.18 -0.13
N GLU A 239 -22.26 6.04 -0.98
CA GLU A 239 -22.63 4.78 -1.64
C GLU A 239 -22.84 3.59 -0.69
N GLY A 240 -23.14 3.88 0.58
CA GLY A 240 -23.35 2.88 1.63
C GLY A 240 -22.06 2.33 2.23
N TYR A 241 -20.89 2.89 1.91
CA TYR A 241 -19.60 2.50 2.47
C TYR A 241 -19.60 2.48 4.00
N GLY A 242 -20.00 3.58 4.64
CA GLY A 242 -20.03 3.71 6.09
C GLY A 242 -20.93 2.65 6.73
N SER A 243 -22.08 2.36 6.13
CA SER A 243 -22.98 1.30 6.62
C SER A 243 -22.35 -0.09 6.56
N LYS A 244 -21.58 -0.41 5.50
CA LYS A 244 -20.84 -1.67 5.37
C LYS A 244 -19.77 -1.80 6.46
N VAL A 245 -18.97 -0.74 6.66
CA VAL A 245 -17.92 -0.72 7.69
C VAL A 245 -18.51 -0.84 9.08
N LEU A 246 -19.57 -0.07 9.40
CA LEU A 246 -20.21 -0.15 10.71
C LEU A 246 -20.85 -1.51 10.96
N ALA A 247 -21.44 -2.15 9.95
CA ALA A 247 -21.96 -3.51 10.08
C ALA A 247 -20.84 -4.54 10.37
N GLU A 248 -19.67 -4.41 9.73
CA GLU A 248 -18.50 -5.25 10.02
C GLU A 248 -17.96 -4.98 11.43
N TYR A 249 -17.86 -3.71 11.82
CA TYR A 249 -17.46 -3.27 13.16
C TYR A 249 -18.36 -3.83 14.26
N GLN A 250 -19.68 -3.81 14.07
CA GLN A 250 -20.61 -4.41 15.03
C GLN A 250 -20.44 -5.92 15.15
N ARG A 251 -20.16 -6.62 14.03
CA ARG A 251 -19.85 -8.06 14.06
C ARG A 251 -18.56 -8.33 14.83
N LEU A 252 -17.51 -7.52 14.62
CA LEU A 252 -16.27 -7.62 15.38
C LEU A 252 -16.47 -7.34 16.88
N LYS A 253 -17.31 -6.38 17.26
CA LYS A 253 -17.71 -6.13 18.65
C LYS A 253 -18.41 -7.33 19.29
N GLN A 254 -19.27 -8.02 18.54
CA GLN A 254 -19.92 -9.23 19.04
C GLN A 254 -18.91 -10.38 19.21
N VAL A 255 -17.99 -10.55 18.27
CA VAL A 255 -16.92 -11.56 18.34
C VAL A 255 -15.97 -11.28 19.52
N SER A 256 -15.57 -10.02 19.72
CA SER A 256 -14.72 -9.63 20.86
C SER A 256 -15.45 -9.78 22.20
N ALA A 257 -16.79 -9.73 22.22
CA ALA A 257 -17.60 -10.08 23.38
C ALA A 257 -17.80 -11.61 23.56
N GLY A 258 -17.20 -12.44 22.71
CA GLY A 258 -17.31 -13.91 22.77
C GLY A 258 -18.59 -14.49 22.19
N LYS A 259 -19.40 -13.69 21.48
CA LYS A 259 -20.61 -14.17 20.82
C LYS A 259 -20.25 -14.96 19.56
N LYS A 260 -21.06 -15.97 19.23
CA LYS A 260 -20.92 -16.74 17.99
C LYS A 260 -21.52 -15.95 16.82
N VAL A 261 -20.67 -15.40 15.96
CA VAL A 261 -21.07 -14.66 14.77
C VAL A 261 -20.76 -15.49 13.51
N PRO A 262 -21.70 -15.63 12.55
CA PRO A 262 -21.44 -16.34 11.31
C PRO A 262 -20.26 -15.75 10.53
N THR A 263 -19.39 -16.61 10.00
CA THR A 263 -18.26 -16.19 9.14
C THR A 263 -18.68 -16.06 7.68
N ILE A 264 -19.78 -16.70 7.28
CA ILE A 264 -20.37 -16.62 5.95
C ILE A 264 -21.52 -15.61 6.00
N THR A 265 -21.47 -14.57 5.17
CA THR A 265 -22.65 -13.74 4.93
C THR A 265 -23.47 -14.46 3.86
N PRO A 266 -24.69 -14.94 4.14
CA PRO A 266 -25.55 -15.46 3.09
C PRO A 266 -25.81 -14.30 2.12
N VAL A 267 -25.51 -14.52 0.84
CA VAL A 267 -26.02 -13.64 -0.22
C VAL A 267 -27.53 -13.83 -0.19
N MET A 268 -28.27 -12.90 0.42
CA MET A 268 -29.69 -12.78 0.14
C MET A 268 -29.77 -12.52 -1.36
N THR A 269 -30.10 -13.56 -2.13
CA THR A 269 -30.56 -13.41 -3.50
C THR A 269 -31.63 -12.34 -3.46
N ALA A 270 -31.36 -11.22 -4.16
CA ALA A 270 -32.29 -10.13 -4.30
C ALA A 270 -33.68 -10.70 -4.60
N ALA A 271 -34.64 -10.40 -3.73
CA ALA A 271 -36.03 -10.72 -4.00
C ALA A 271 -36.37 -10.15 -5.39
N ALA A 272 -36.92 -11.00 -6.26
CA ALA A 272 -37.35 -10.62 -7.59
C ALA A 272 -38.18 -9.31 -7.54
N PRO A 273 -38.01 -8.39 -8.49
CA PRO A 273 -38.73 -7.13 -8.47
C PRO A 273 -40.23 -7.42 -8.49
N ALA A 274 -40.94 -6.93 -7.48
CA ALA A 274 -42.38 -6.95 -7.44
C ALA A 274 -42.91 -6.25 -8.70
N LYS A 275 -43.74 -6.97 -9.44
CA LYS A 275 -44.39 -6.54 -10.68
C LYS A 275 -45.04 -5.16 -10.45
N ALA A 276 -44.56 -4.14 -11.16
CA ALA A 276 -45.11 -2.79 -11.10
C ALA A 276 -46.60 -2.82 -11.50
N ALA A 277 -47.46 -2.27 -10.65
CA ALA A 277 -48.84 -1.98 -11.00
C ALA A 277 -48.89 -0.86 -12.05
N PRO A 278 -49.82 -0.90 -13.02
CA PRO A 278 -49.91 0.10 -14.08
C PRO A 278 -50.35 1.45 -13.50
N VAL A 279 -49.61 2.50 -13.85
CA VAL A 279 -49.91 3.88 -13.49
C VAL A 279 -51.10 4.35 -14.34
N ALA A 280 -52.19 4.75 -13.69
CA ALA A 280 -53.35 5.35 -14.34
C ALA A 280 -52.97 6.70 -14.96
N ALA A 281 -53.32 6.89 -16.24
CA ALA A 281 -53.15 8.14 -16.96
C ALA A 281 -54.05 9.23 -16.34
N ALA A 282 -53.45 10.34 -15.92
CA ALA A 282 -54.17 11.54 -15.51
C ALA A 282 -54.51 12.37 -16.77
N ASP A 283 -55.81 12.49 -17.00
CA ASP A 283 -56.44 13.30 -18.02
C ASP A 283 -56.21 14.81 -17.73
N LYS A 284 -55.74 15.56 -18.73
CA LYS A 284 -55.59 17.02 -18.63
C LYS A 284 -56.76 17.68 -19.37
N SER A 285 -57.80 18.05 -18.61
CA SER A 285 -58.81 18.99 -19.09
C SER A 285 -58.25 20.41 -19.07
N VAL A 286 -58.06 20.99 -20.25
CA VAL A 286 -57.78 22.41 -20.47
C VAL A 286 -59.08 23.20 -20.28
N ASN A 287 -59.10 24.15 -19.35
CA ASN A 287 -60.14 25.16 -19.27
C ASN A 287 -59.61 26.48 -19.83
N ASP A 288 -60.21 26.92 -20.93
CA ASP A 288 -60.23 28.30 -21.40
C ASP A 288 -60.78 29.23 -20.31
N THR A 289 -60.24 30.46 -20.19
CA THR A 289 -61.03 31.72 -20.18
C THR A 289 -60.17 32.93 -19.77
N GLN A 290 -60.21 33.95 -20.64
CA GLN A 290 -60.05 35.41 -20.43
C GLN A 290 -58.66 36.07 -20.37
N ILE A 291 -58.28 36.64 -21.53
CA ILE A 291 -57.56 37.91 -21.66
C ILE A 291 -58.61 38.98 -22.06
N ALA A 292 -58.75 40.03 -21.25
CA ALA A 292 -59.33 41.30 -21.66
C ALA A 292 -58.76 42.43 -20.78
N GLY A 293 -58.04 43.38 -21.37
CA GLY A 293 -57.71 44.65 -20.72
C GLY A 293 -56.39 45.29 -21.14
N LEU A 294 -56.44 46.02 -22.26
CA LEU A 294 -55.62 47.19 -22.67
C LEU A 294 -54.10 47.00 -22.91
#